data_AF-A0A816FNM1-F1
#
_entry.id   AF-A0A816FNM1-F1
#
_cell.length_a   1.000
_cell.length_b   1.000
_cell.length_c   1.000
_cell.angle_alpha   90.00
_cell.angle_beta   90.00
_cell.angle_gamma   90.00
#
_symmetry.space_group_name_H-M   'P 1'
#
loop_
_entity.id
_entity.type
_entity.pdbx_description
1 polymer ?
#
loop_
_entity_poly.entity_id
_entity_poly.type
_entity_poly.pdbx_seq_one_letter_code
_entity_poly.pdbx_strand_id
1 'polypeptide(L)'
;MLLWLANSKHPHELRELILDDVSSKHFNFRQNLINYLEDIIKEDLDDFQNNTTESDTCNIEKHNRTSISICSPIPLPTDSNFEEQKRIAVRTLASENQVHRHTSTCYKNTRITTTDNPPCRLRYPKQIYDDTMIDADTGEIRMKRSHPMINNFNEWLLLACRCNIDIKFIWSGSDTKALVYYISDYITKKNLSFHDCNALIYKAVENFEKNESRINYTDALDKSRRFILRCFNTLAFQQEISAVQLKEKQQLNCTTNEYDSIDELPFHILESSYENDGQHEDQNESFELESGVDENNLVLCNKRIDYQLRPKELDDVCLYTFYCEYRKAKMTTFDNYLLQDDPAQTPLRRR
;
A
#
# COMPACT_ATOMS: atom_id res chain seq x y z
N MET A 1 -5.47 1.54 10.00
CA MET A 1 -5.98 2.82 10.55
C MET A 1 -7.24 2.52 11.36
N LEU A 2 -7.41 3.13 12.53
CA LEU A 2 -8.65 3.04 13.31
C LEU A 2 -9.32 4.41 13.28
N LEU A 3 -10.62 4.44 12.94
CA LEU A 3 -11.42 5.66 12.95
C LEU A 3 -12.48 5.52 14.04
N TRP A 4 -12.40 6.38 15.06
CA TRP A 4 -13.43 6.46 16.09
C TRP A 4 -14.52 7.43 15.65
N LEU A 5 -15.75 6.95 15.55
CA LEU A 5 -16.89 7.81 15.23
C LEU A 5 -17.31 8.58 16.49
N ALA A 6 -17.22 9.91 16.42
CA ALA A 6 -17.70 10.77 17.49
C ALA A 6 -19.19 10.51 17.76
N ASN A 7 -19.57 10.49 19.03
CA ASN A 7 -20.94 10.17 19.48
C ASN A 7 -21.42 8.77 19.08
N SER A 8 -20.50 7.83 18.77
CA SER A 8 -20.88 6.43 18.64
C SER A 8 -21.45 5.91 19.95
N LYS A 9 -22.49 5.09 19.83
CA LYS A 9 -23.12 4.44 20.98
C LYS A 9 -22.21 3.33 21.50
N HIS A 10 -22.35 3.02 22.78
CA HIS A 10 -21.64 1.89 23.36
C HIS A 10 -22.02 0.59 22.62
N PRO A 11 -21.10 -0.37 22.38
CA PRO A 11 -21.39 -1.60 21.63
C PRO A 11 -22.62 -2.38 22.10
N HIS A 12 -22.90 -2.35 23.41
CA HIS A 12 -24.10 -2.95 23.99
C HIS A 12 -25.39 -2.25 23.52
N GLU A 13 -25.43 -0.92 23.59
CA GLU A 13 -26.57 -0.13 23.11
C GLU A 13 -26.73 -0.27 21.60
N LEU A 14 -25.63 -0.30 20.83
CA LEU A 14 -25.68 -0.58 19.39
C LEU A 14 -26.32 -1.95 19.13
N ARG A 15 -25.91 -2.97 19.87
CA ARG A 15 -26.47 -4.32 19.74
C ARG A 15 -27.97 -4.35 20.02
N GLU A 16 -28.44 -3.68 21.08
CA GLU A 16 -29.87 -3.57 21.38
C GLU A 16 -30.63 -2.84 20.26
N LEU A 17 -30.07 -1.75 19.72
CA LEU A 17 -30.67 -1.02 18.61
C LEU A 17 -30.73 -1.83 17.31
N ILE A 18 -29.76 -2.71 17.11
CA ILE A 18 -29.65 -3.57 15.92
C ILE A 18 -30.60 -4.77 16.01
N LEU A 19 -30.76 -5.36 17.21
CA LEU A 19 -31.53 -6.60 17.42
C LEU A 19 -33.01 -6.38 17.77
N ASP A 20 -33.37 -5.24 18.37
CA ASP A 20 -34.76 -4.97 18.73
C ASP A 20 -35.57 -4.56 17.49
N ASP A 21 -36.21 -5.54 16.84
CA ASP A 21 -37.05 -5.33 15.66
C ASP A 21 -38.51 -4.95 16.00
N VAL A 22 -38.83 -4.77 17.28
CA VAL A 22 -40.22 -4.62 17.74
C VAL A 22 -40.66 -3.15 17.78
N SER A 23 -39.72 -2.23 18.03
CA SER A 23 -40.00 -0.79 18.04
C SER A 23 -39.75 -0.13 16.69
N SER A 24 -40.73 0.63 16.18
CA SER A 24 -40.63 1.43 14.95
C SER A 24 -39.43 2.42 14.94
N LYS A 25 -38.97 2.85 16.12
CA LYS A 25 -37.77 3.68 16.29
C LYS A 25 -36.46 2.93 15.96
N HIS A 26 -36.42 1.62 16.18
CA HIS A 26 -35.25 0.76 15.97
C HIS A 26 -35.18 0.25 14.53
N PHE A 27 -36.33 0.00 13.89
CA PHE A 27 -36.39 -0.27 12.44
C PHE A 27 -35.73 0.86 11.62
N ASN A 28 -36.07 2.12 11.92
CA ASN A 28 -35.46 3.28 11.28
C ASN A 28 -33.95 3.33 11.51
N PHE A 29 -33.47 2.91 12.69
CA PHE A 29 -32.04 2.86 12.97
C PHE A 29 -31.33 1.80 12.11
N ARG A 30 -31.87 0.58 12.01
CA ARG A 30 -31.30 -0.50 11.19
C ARG A 30 -31.16 -0.07 9.73
N GLN A 31 -32.22 0.51 9.16
CA GLN A 31 -32.19 0.99 7.77
C GLN A 31 -31.17 2.12 7.58
N ASN A 32 -31.13 3.09 8.50
CA ASN A 32 -30.15 4.17 8.44
C ASN A 32 -28.71 3.65 8.57
N LEU A 33 -28.48 2.63 9.40
CA LEU A 33 -27.17 1.98 9.54
C LEU A 33 -26.78 1.25 8.25
N ILE A 34 -27.70 0.51 7.64
CA ILE A 34 -27.48 -0.15 6.34
C ILE A 34 -27.08 0.89 5.30
N ASN A 35 -27.89 1.95 5.13
CA ASN A 35 -27.63 3.02 4.16
C ASN A 35 -26.27 3.69 4.40
N TYR A 36 -25.92 3.94 5.67
CA TYR A 36 -24.63 4.51 6.06
C TYR A 36 -23.46 3.57 5.71
N LEU A 37 -23.61 2.27 5.96
CA LEU A 37 -22.56 1.30 5.65
C LEU A 37 -22.41 1.08 4.15
N GLU A 38 -23.50 1.05 3.38
CA GLU A 38 -23.44 0.93 1.91
C GLU A 38 -22.85 2.16 1.23
N ASP A 39 -22.95 3.34 1.84
CA ASP A 39 -22.28 4.56 1.37
C ASP A 39 -20.76 4.51 1.57
N ILE A 40 -20.30 3.84 2.63
CA ILE A 40 -18.88 3.83 3.02
C ILE A 40 -18.14 2.58 2.54
N ILE A 41 -18.79 1.42 2.58
CA ILE A 41 -18.19 0.10 2.34
C ILE A 41 -18.87 -0.51 1.13
N LYS A 42 -18.10 -0.69 0.06
CA LYS A 42 -18.51 -1.34 -1.16
C LYS A 42 -17.92 -2.74 -1.23
N GLU A 43 -18.74 -3.70 -1.62
CA GLU A 43 -18.34 -5.08 -1.89
C GLU A 43 -18.89 -5.60 -3.23
N ASP A 44 -19.35 -4.70 -4.08
CA ASP A 44 -19.87 -5.02 -5.39
C ASP A 44 -19.24 -4.13 -6.47
N LEU A 45 -19.37 -4.57 -7.71
CA LEU A 45 -19.01 -3.80 -8.91
C LEU A 45 -20.26 -3.48 -9.74
N ASP A 46 -21.45 -3.75 -9.21
CA ASP A 46 -22.69 -3.84 -9.98
C ASP A 46 -23.52 -2.56 -9.88
N ASP A 47 -23.34 -1.75 -8.84
CA ASP A 47 -23.82 -0.35 -8.82
C ASP A 47 -23.32 0.46 -10.05
N PHE A 48 -22.35 -0.07 -10.79
CA PHE A 48 -21.79 0.51 -12.02
C PHE A 48 -22.34 -0.06 -13.34
N GLN A 49 -23.20 -1.09 -13.31
CA GLN A 49 -23.71 -1.79 -14.51
C GLN A 49 -24.96 -1.16 -15.14
N ASN A 50 -25.69 -0.28 -14.43
CA ASN A 50 -27.00 0.25 -14.87
C ASN A 50 -26.98 1.12 -16.14
N ASN A 51 -25.84 1.29 -16.82
CA ASN A 51 -25.72 2.00 -18.11
C ASN A 51 -25.00 1.20 -19.21
N THR A 52 -24.72 -0.09 -19.01
CA THR A 52 -24.11 -0.95 -20.04
C THR A 52 -25.08 -2.05 -20.41
N THR A 53 -25.54 -2.00 -21.65
CA THR A 53 -26.35 -3.04 -22.30
C THR A 53 -25.75 -4.43 -22.07
N GLU A 54 -26.63 -5.41 -21.91
CA GLU A 54 -26.44 -6.81 -21.46
C GLU A 54 -25.51 -7.71 -22.31
N SER A 55 -24.49 -7.18 -23.00
CA SER A 55 -23.57 -7.97 -23.84
C SER A 55 -22.24 -8.35 -23.17
N ASP A 56 -21.89 -7.78 -22.02
CA ASP A 56 -20.51 -7.86 -21.49
C ASP A 56 -20.38 -8.80 -20.29
N THR A 57 -21.37 -9.67 -20.08
CA THR A 57 -21.16 -10.84 -19.21
C THR A 57 -20.22 -11.80 -19.94
N CYS A 58 -19.21 -12.30 -19.23
CA CYS A 58 -18.25 -13.31 -19.64
C CYS A 58 -17.21 -13.01 -20.76
N ASN A 59 -16.71 -11.78 -20.87
CA ASN A 59 -15.39 -11.53 -21.50
C ASN A 59 -14.59 -10.46 -20.74
N ILE A 60 -13.99 -10.82 -19.59
CA ILE A 60 -12.80 -10.11 -19.09
C ILE A 60 -11.61 -10.58 -19.93
N GLU A 61 -11.72 -10.43 -21.26
CA GLU A 61 -10.61 -10.60 -22.17
C GLU A 61 -9.68 -9.44 -21.92
N LYS A 62 -8.49 -9.75 -21.39
CA LYS A 62 -7.21 -9.02 -21.57
C LYS A 62 -7.36 -7.57 -22.05
N HIS A 63 -8.11 -6.73 -21.32
CA HIS A 63 -7.99 -5.30 -21.53
C HIS A 63 -6.55 -4.99 -21.18
N ASN A 64 -5.79 -4.62 -22.21
CA ASN A 64 -4.42 -4.13 -22.10
C ASN A 64 -4.36 -3.31 -20.83
N ARG A 65 -3.60 -3.79 -19.84
CA ARG A 65 -3.49 -3.15 -18.52
C ARG A 65 -3.02 -1.72 -18.73
N THR A 66 -3.93 -0.78 -18.88
CA THR A 66 -3.67 0.63 -18.63
C THR A 66 -3.68 0.78 -17.12
N SER A 67 -2.72 0.12 -16.46
CA SER A 67 -2.55 0.19 -15.01
C SER A 67 -2.56 1.67 -14.65
N ILE A 68 -3.58 2.10 -13.93
CA ILE A 68 -3.67 3.48 -13.48
C ILE A 68 -2.48 3.65 -12.53
N SER A 69 -1.45 4.35 -12.99
CA SER A 69 -0.28 4.66 -12.17
C SER A 69 -0.74 5.29 -10.87
N ILE A 70 -0.05 5.01 -9.76
CA ILE A 70 -0.31 5.69 -8.49
C ILE A 70 -0.24 7.22 -8.63
N CYS A 71 0.53 7.68 -9.62
CA CYS A 71 0.74 9.08 -9.99
C CYS A 71 -0.19 9.57 -11.12
N SER A 72 -1.16 8.79 -11.58
CA SER A 72 -2.15 9.32 -12.52
C SER A 72 -2.98 10.44 -11.87
N PRO A 73 -3.46 11.43 -12.64
CA PRO A 73 -4.36 12.45 -12.12
C PRO A 73 -5.58 11.82 -11.43
N ILE A 74 -5.96 12.34 -10.26
CA ILE A 74 -7.21 11.96 -9.58
C ILE A 74 -8.33 12.78 -10.21
N PRO A 75 -9.52 12.21 -10.48
CA PRO A 75 -10.70 12.98 -10.88
C PRO A 75 -10.90 14.18 -9.94
N LEU A 76 -11.00 15.39 -10.49
CA LEU A 76 -11.13 16.59 -9.69
C LEU A 76 -12.60 16.90 -9.41
N PRO A 77 -13.01 17.12 -8.14
CA PRO A 77 -14.41 17.46 -7.82
C PRO A 77 -14.94 18.72 -8.49
N THR A 78 -14.05 19.57 -9.00
CA THR A 78 -14.39 20.79 -9.75
C THR A 78 -14.80 20.53 -11.20
N ASP A 79 -14.52 19.35 -11.74
CA ASP A 79 -14.80 19.03 -13.13
C ASP A 79 -16.28 18.72 -13.32
N SER A 80 -16.87 19.22 -14.41
CA SER A 80 -18.29 18.97 -14.74
C SER A 80 -18.62 17.48 -14.91
N ASN A 81 -17.61 16.68 -15.27
CA ASN A 81 -17.72 15.25 -15.50
C ASN A 81 -17.16 14.41 -14.33
N PHE A 82 -16.97 15.03 -13.16
CA PHE A 82 -16.33 14.40 -12.01
C PHE A 82 -16.97 13.06 -11.64
N GLU A 83 -18.29 12.99 -11.52
CA GLU A 83 -18.97 11.76 -11.10
C GLU A 83 -18.73 10.60 -12.06
N GLU A 84 -18.76 10.86 -13.37
CA GLU A 84 -18.51 9.83 -14.38
C GLU A 84 -17.04 9.39 -14.37
N GLN A 85 -16.10 10.34 -14.23
CA GLN A 85 -14.68 10.03 -14.12
C GLN A 85 -14.36 9.24 -12.84
N LYS A 86 -14.96 9.63 -11.71
CA LYS A 86 -14.88 8.93 -10.42
C LYS A 86 -15.37 7.50 -10.60
N ARG A 87 -16.54 7.32 -11.21
CA ARG A 87 -17.17 6.02 -11.48
C ARG A 87 -16.25 5.08 -12.26
N ILE A 88 -15.71 5.56 -13.38
CA ILE A 88 -14.78 4.79 -14.22
C ILE A 88 -13.49 4.47 -13.45
N ALA A 89 -12.92 5.45 -12.75
CA ALA A 89 -11.67 5.27 -12.01
C ALA A 89 -11.82 4.24 -10.88
N VAL A 90 -12.88 4.33 -10.07
CA VAL A 90 -13.18 3.38 -9.00
C VAL A 90 -13.35 1.97 -9.56
N ARG A 91 -14.13 1.79 -10.63
CA ARG A 91 -14.36 0.48 -11.26
C ARG A 91 -13.05 -0.16 -11.73
N THR A 92 -12.21 0.61 -12.41
CA THR A 92 -10.90 0.14 -12.89
C THR A 92 -10.01 -0.25 -11.72
N LEU A 93 -9.87 0.64 -10.73
CA LEU A 93 -9.04 0.38 -9.55
C LEU A 93 -9.55 -0.80 -8.71
N ALA A 94 -10.86 -0.97 -8.59
CA ALA A 94 -11.47 -2.07 -7.84
C ALA A 94 -11.22 -3.41 -8.53
N SER A 95 -11.39 -3.45 -9.85
CA SER A 95 -11.12 -4.63 -10.68
C SER A 95 -9.64 -5.03 -10.66
N GLU A 96 -8.73 -4.05 -10.64
CA GLU A 96 -7.29 -4.28 -10.61
C GLU A 96 -6.78 -4.71 -9.23
N ASN A 97 -7.20 -4.00 -8.17
CA ASN A 97 -6.58 -4.05 -6.84
C ASN A 97 -7.42 -4.77 -5.78
N GLN A 98 -8.74 -4.83 -5.93
CA GLN A 98 -9.64 -5.43 -4.92
C GLN A 98 -10.11 -6.84 -5.30
N VAL A 99 -9.94 -7.27 -6.55
CA VAL A 99 -10.25 -8.65 -6.96
C VAL A 99 -9.12 -9.59 -6.56
N HIS A 100 -9.41 -10.50 -5.64
CA HIS A 100 -8.49 -11.51 -5.18
C HIS A 100 -8.10 -12.47 -6.31
N ARG A 101 -6.79 -12.66 -6.46
CA ARG A 101 -6.20 -13.68 -7.33
C ARG A 101 -5.40 -14.62 -6.44
N HIS A 102 -5.67 -15.92 -6.56
CA HIS A 102 -4.94 -16.91 -5.78
C HIS A 102 -3.45 -16.85 -6.12
N THR A 103 -2.64 -16.80 -5.07
CA THR A 103 -1.17 -16.88 -5.14
C THR A 103 -0.70 -17.97 -4.18
N SER A 104 0.59 -18.32 -4.22
CA SER A 104 1.18 -19.28 -3.27
C SER A 104 0.93 -18.90 -1.80
N THR A 105 0.81 -17.60 -1.49
CA THR A 105 0.51 -17.11 -0.14
C THR A 105 -0.86 -17.51 0.38
N CYS A 106 -1.83 -17.76 -0.52
CA CYS A 106 -3.18 -18.20 -0.18
C CYS A 106 -3.19 -19.57 0.48
N TYR A 107 -2.16 -20.36 0.23
CA TYR A 107 -1.99 -21.71 0.76
C TYR A 107 -0.85 -21.79 1.77
N LYS A 108 -0.31 -20.64 2.19
CA LYS A 108 0.75 -20.59 3.21
C LYS A 108 0.15 -20.94 4.56
N ASN A 109 0.68 -22.01 5.17
CA ASN A 109 0.24 -22.56 6.44
C ASN A 109 -1.20 -23.09 6.42
N THR A 110 -1.80 -23.31 5.24
CA THR A 110 -2.99 -24.15 5.19
C THR A 110 -2.54 -25.56 5.55
N ARG A 111 -3.25 -26.20 6.50
CA ARG A 111 -2.99 -27.61 6.78
C ARG A 111 -3.15 -28.33 5.45
N ILE A 112 -2.16 -29.14 5.06
CA ILE A 112 -2.32 -30.06 3.95
C ILE A 112 -3.45 -31.01 4.36
N THR A 113 -4.67 -30.63 4.02
CA THR A 113 -5.80 -31.55 4.08
C THR A 113 -5.62 -32.51 2.92
N THR A 114 -6.10 -33.74 3.07
CA THR A 114 -6.05 -34.82 2.07
C THR A 114 -6.89 -34.54 0.81
N THR A 115 -7.19 -33.26 0.54
CA THR A 115 -8.05 -32.77 -0.53
C THR A 115 -7.18 -32.08 -1.57
N ASP A 116 -7.35 -32.43 -2.83
CA ASP A 116 -6.57 -31.89 -3.96
C ASP A 116 -6.68 -30.35 -4.12
N ASN A 117 -7.61 -29.69 -3.41
CA ASN A 117 -7.78 -28.24 -3.38
C ASN A 117 -7.88 -27.71 -1.93
N PRO A 118 -6.77 -27.24 -1.32
CA PRO A 118 -6.82 -26.62 0.00
C PRO A 118 -7.62 -25.31 -0.04
N PRO A 119 -8.42 -25.01 1.00
CA PRO A 119 -9.18 -23.77 1.05
C PRO A 119 -8.24 -22.56 1.11
N CYS A 120 -8.60 -21.47 0.44
CA CYS A 120 -7.84 -20.23 0.51
C CYS A 120 -7.81 -19.73 1.97
N ARG A 121 -6.61 -19.47 2.50
CA ARG A 121 -6.40 -18.90 3.84
C ARG A 121 -7.14 -17.59 4.05
N LEU A 122 -7.32 -16.82 2.98
CA LEU A 122 -8.05 -15.55 2.96
C LEU A 122 -9.57 -15.74 2.83
N ARG A 123 -10.06 -16.98 2.85
CA ARG A 123 -11.48 -17.37 2.81
C ARG A 123 -12.21 -16.94 1.53
N TYR A 124 -11.50 -17.00 0.41
CA TYR A 124 -12.10 -16.89 -0.92
C TYR A 124 -12.48 -18.28 -1.47
N PRO A 125 -13.57 -18.39 -2.26
CA PRO A 125 -14.53 -17.33 -2.59
C PRO A 125 -15.40 -16.91 -1.39
N LYS A 126 -15.76 -15.62 -1.31
CA LYS A 126 -16.71 -15.09 -0.32
C LYS A 126 -18.14 -15.38 -0.77
N GLN A 127 -19.06 -15.52 0.19
CA GLN A 127 -20.49 -15.69 -0.06
C GLN A 127 -21.08 -14.47 -0.79
N ILE A 128 -21.93 -14.67 -1.79
CA ILE A 128 -22.66 -13.60 -2.48
C ILE A 128 -23.95 -13.30 -1.70
N TYR A 129 -24.30 -12.02 -1.63
CA TYR A 129 -25.55 -11.54 -1.05
C TYR A 129 -26.14 -10.47 -1.98
N ASP A 130 -27.40 -10.62 -2.37
CA ASP A 130 -28.05 -9.68 -3.30
C ASP A 130 -28.35 -8.34 -2.63
N ASP A 131 -28.66 -8.36 -1.33
CA ASP A 131 -29.00 -7.19 -0.52
C ASP A 131 -28.21 -7.17 0.80
N THR A 132 -27.93 -5.96 1.30
CA THR A 132 -27.37 -5.78 2.63
C THR A 132 -28.44 -6.06 3.68
N MET A 133 -28.15 -6.96 4.61
CA MET A 133 -29.08 -7.35 5.67
C MET A 133 -28.41 -7.46 7.02
N ILE A 134 -29.20 -7.29 8.07
CA ILE A 134 -28.80 -7.55 9.45
C ILE A 134 -29.54 -8.80 9.91
N ASP A 135 -28.80 -9.84 10.23
CA ASP A 135 -29.31 -11.09 10.79
C ASP A 135 -30.00 -10.81 12.14
N ALA A 136 -31.29 -11.16 12.25
CA ALA A 136 -32.12 -10.78 13.39
C ALA A 136 -31.73 -11.49 14.70
N ASP A 137 -31.16 -12.69 14.62
CA ASP A 137 -30.81 -13.49 15.78
C ASP A 137 -29.41 -13.15 16.30
N THR A 138 -28.46 -12.96 15.38
CA THR A 138 -27.04 -12.75 15.71
C THR A 138 -26.64 -11.28 15.75
N GLY A 139 -27.33 -10.45 14.96
CA GLY A 139 -26.98 -9.05 14.67
C GLY A 139 -25.87 -8.93 13.62
N GLU A 140 -25.46 -10.04 12.99
CA GLU A 140 -24.44 -10.04 11.95
C GLU A 140 -24.89 -9.17 10.76
N ILE A 141 -24.05 -8.21 10.40
CA ILE A 141 -24.28 -7.33 9.25
C ILE A 141 -23.62 -7.98 8.04
N ARG A 142 -24.42 -8.35 7.04
CA ARG A 142 -23.98 -8.93 5.77
C ARG A 142 -24.19 -7.87 4.70
N MET A 143 -23.10 -7.40 4.11
CA MET A 143 -23.13 -6.44 3.01
C MET A 143 -23.52 -7.12 1.70
N LYS A 144 -24.26 -6.43 0.85
CA LYS A 144 -24.48 -6.78 -0.55
C LYS A 144 -23.14 -7.00 -1.24
N ARG A 145 -23.01 -8.10 -1.98
CA ARG A 145 -21.77 -8.49 -2.66
C ARG A 145 -22.11 -9.18 -3.97
N SER A 146 -21.74 -8.57 -5.10
CA SER A 146 -21.98 -9.16 -6.42
C SER A 146 -20.88 -10.09 -6.93
N HIS A 147 -19.65 -9.95 -6.41
CA HIS A 147 -18.50 -10.71 -6.90
C HIS A 147 -17.81 -11.50 -5.76
N PRO A 148 -17.69 -12.84 -5.86
CA PRO A 148 -17.19 -13.66 -4.75
C PRO A 148 -15.71 -13.45 -4.45
N MET A 149 -14.94 -12.93 -5.42
CA MET A 149 -13.50 -12.67 -5.26
C MET A 149 -13.17 -11.23 -4.87
N ILE A 150 -14.15 -10.35 -4.72
CA ILE A 150 -13.84 -8.95 -4.40
C ILE A 150 -13.61 -8.76 -2.90
N ASN A 151 -12.68 -7.87 -2.56
CA ASN A 151 -12.54 -7.37 -1.20
C ASN A 151 -13.49 -6.19 -0.93
N ASN A 152 -13.77 -5.94 0.33
CA ASN A 152 -14.48 -4.74 0.78
C ASN A 152 -13.56 -3.52 0.68
N PHE A 153 -14.06 -2.44 0.09
CA PHE A 153 -13.30 -1.21 -0.12
C PHE A 153 -14.15 0.03 0.14
N ASN A 154 -13.49 1.17 0.32
CA ASN A 154 -14.12 2.48 0.30
C ASN A 154 -13.68 3.20 -0.97
N GLU A 155 -14.61 3.76 -1.74
CA GLU A 155 -14.33 4.37 -3.04
C GLU A 155 -13.31 5.50 -2.94
N TRP A 156 -13.45 6.37 -1.93
CA TRP A 156 -12.58 7.53 -1.74
C TRP A 156 -11.17 7.12 -1.35
N LEU A 157 -11.04 6.18 -0.42
CA LEU A 157 -9.75 5.62 -0.05
C LEU A 157 -9.10 4.89 -1.22
N LEU A 158 -9.90 4.18 -2.04
CA LEU A 158 -9.38 3.50 -3.22
C LEU A 158 -8.86 4.49 -4.27
N LEU A 159 -9.56 5.60 -4.51
CA LEU A 159 -9.11 6.66 -5.41
C LEU A 159 -7.83 7.34 -4.92
N ALA A 160 -7.73 7.59 -3.62
CA ALA A 160 -6.58 8.24 -3.02
C ALA A 160 -5.35 7.32 -2.95
N CYS A 161 -5.53 6.07 -2.51
CA CYS A 161 -4.44 5.14 -2.25
C CYS A 161 -4.06 4.29 -3.47
N ARG A 162 -5.01 4.02 -4.39
CA ARG A 162 -4.83 3.23 -5.62
C ARG A 162 -4.16 1.87 -5.43
N CYS A 163 -4.39 1.26 -4.28
CA CYS A 163 -3.84 -0.03 -3.92
C CYS A 163 -4.93 -0.91 -3.29
N ASN A 164 -4.59 -2.16 -2.99
CA ASN A 164 -5.48 -3.02 -2.22
C ASN A 164 -5.78 -2.36 -0.86
N ILE A 165 -7.07 -2.23 -0.53
CA ILE A 165 -7.51 -1.68 0.76
C ILE A 165 -8.53 -2.63 1.37
N ASP A 166 -8.64 -2.55 2.69
CA ASP A 166 -9.61 -3.32 3.47
C ASP A 166 -10.25 -2.40 4.50
N ILE A 167 -11.57 -2.41 4.55
CA ILE A 167 -12.36 -1.60 5.50
C ILE A 167 -13.44 -2.44 6.17
N LYS A 168 -13.45 -2.48 7.50
CA LYS A 168 -14.44 -3.24 8.27
C LYS A 168 -15.11 -2.35 9.30
N PHE A 169 -16.43 -2.41 9.36
CA PHE A 169 -17.19 -1.81 10.47
C PHE A 169 -17.11 -2.70 11.70
N ILE A 170 -16.75 -2.10 12.84
CA ILE A 170 -16.51 -2.80 14.10
C ILE A 170 -17.59 -2.36 15.08
N TRP A 171 -18.53 -3.26 15.35
CA TRP A 171 -19.68 -2.96 16.21
C TRP A 171 -19.77 -3.90 17.41
N SER A 172 -19.10 -5.05 17.37
CA SER A 172 -19.12 -6.05 18.43
C SER A 172 -17.82 -6.06 19.25
N GLY A 173 -17.92 -6.46 20.52
CA GLY A 173 -16.74 -6.63 21.38
C GLY A 173 -15.81 -7.77 20.91
N SER A 174 -16.36 -8.81 20.28
CA SER A 174 -15.57 -9.89 19.67
C SER A 174 -14.76 -9.41 18.47
N ASP A 175 -15.36 -8.63 17.58
CA ASP A 175 -14.65 -8.02 16.44
C ASP A 175 -13.56 -7.08 16.93
N THR A 176 -13.85 -6.29 17.96
CA THR A 176 -12.88 -5.38 18.57
C THR A 176 -11.67 -6.14 19.12
N LYS A 177 -11.89 -7.24 19.86
CA LYS A 177 -10.80 -8.08 20.37
C LYS A 177 -9.97 -8.68 19.23
N ALA A 178 -10.62 -9.26 18.21
CA ALA A 178 -9.93 -9.82 17.06
C ALA A 178 -9.10 -8.77 16.32
N LEU A 179 -9.63 -7.57 16.16
CA LEU A 179 -8.94 -6.44 15.54
C LEU A 179 -7.73 -5.97 16.35
N VAL A 180 -7.86 -5.87 17.68
CA VAL A 180 -6.73 -5.50 18.55
C VAL A 180 -5.61 -6.53 18.43
N TYR A 181 -5.94 -7.83 18.42
CA TYR A 181 -4.94 -8.88 18.19
C TYR A 181 -4.28 -8.75 16.81
N TYR A 182 -5.07 -8.53 15.76
CA TYR A 182 -4.56 -8.35 14.41
C TYR A 182 -3.62 -7.14 14.33
N ILE A 183 -4.04 -5.97 14.81
CA ILE A 183 -3.22 -4.77 14.80
C ILE A 183 -1.95 -4.98 15.62
N SER A 184 -2.04 -5.61 16.80
CA SER A 184 -0.88 -5.91 17.64
C SER A 184 0.10 -6.84 16.93
N ASP A 185 -0.37 -7.89 16.27
CA ASP A 185 0.47 -8.80 15.48
C ASP A 185 1.19 -8.05 14.36
N TYR A 186 0.51 -7.09 13.69
CA TYR A 186 1.13 -6.27 12.65
C TYR A 186 2.14 -5.26 13.19
N ILE A 187 1.85 -4.58 14.30
CA ILE A 187 2.76 -3.62 14.94
C ILE A 187 3.99 -4.34 15.50
N THR A 188 3.80 -5.52 16.08
CA THR A 188 4.88 -6.32 16.68
C THR A 188 5.59 -7.23 15.67
N LYS A 189 5.12 -7.27 14.41
CA LYS A 189 5.75 -8.01 13.34
C LYS A 189 7.18 -7.49 13.17
N LYS A 190 8.16 -8.35 13.44
CA LYS A 190 9.58 -7.99 13.30
C LYS A 190 9.83 -7.56 11.86
N ASN A 191 10.34 -6.33 11.67
CA ASN A 191 10.63 -5.78 10.34
C ASN A 191 11.76 -6.55 9.62
N LEU A 192 12.60 -7.28 10.35
CA LEU A 192 13.66 -8.12 9.82
C LEU A 192 13.53 -9.54 10.35
N SER A 193 13.71 -10.52 9.47
CA SER A 193 13.80 -11.92 9.91
C SER A 193 15.10 -12.12 10.71
N PHE A 194 15.13 -13.15 11.56
CA PHE A 194 16.34 -13.46 12.33
C PHE A 194 17.56 -13.73 11.44
N HIS A 195 17.35 -14.40 10.29
CA HIS A 195 18.42 -14.70 9.34
C HIS A 195 18.96 -13.42 8.70
N ASP A 196 18.09 -12.47 8.35
CA ASP A 196 18.50 -11.18 7.78
C ASP A 196 19.27 -10.36 8.81
N CYS A 197 18.78 -10.27 10.05
CA CYS A 197 19.50 -9.62 11.15
C CYS A 197 20.90 -10.22 11.33
N ASN A 198 21.01 -11.54 11.32
CA ASN A 198 22.29 -12.22 11.51
C ASN A 198 23.27 -11.94 10.35
N ALA A 199 22.78 -11.98 9.10
CA ALA A 199 23.59 -11.65 7.93
C ALA A 199 24.07 -10.18 7.95
N LEU A 200 23.21 -9.25 8.36
CA LEU A 200 23.54 -7.84 8.50
C LEU A 200 24.56 -7.58 9.61
N ILE A 201 24.42 -8.24 10.75
CA ILE A 201 25.41 -8.16 11.84
C ILE A 201 26.74 -8.71 11.35
N TYR A 202 26.75 -9.87 10.67
CA TYR A 202 27.98 -10.44 10.12
C TYR A 202 28.68 -9.47 9.15
N LYS A 203 27.92 -8.86 8.23
CA LYS A 203 28.43 -7.82 7.33
C LYS A 203 28.99 -6.61 8.08
N ALA A 204 28.31 -6.18 9.15
CA ALA A 204 28.80 -5.09 10.01
C ALA A 204 30.11 -5.46 10.72
N VAL A 205 30.26 -6.71 11.19
CA VAL A 205 31.51 -7.21 11.78
C VAL A 205 32.63 -7.21 10.76
N GLU A 206 32.43 -7.79 9.59
CA GLU A 206 33.44 -7.84 8.53
C GLU A 206 33.90 -6.43 8.11
N ASN A 207 32.95 -5.49 7.98
CA ASN A 207 33.27 -4.09 7.69
C ASN A 207 33.99 -3.40 8.84
N PHE A 208 33.71 -3.75 10.09
CA PHE A 208 34.40 -3.21 11.25
C PHE A 208 35.85 -3.70 11.30
N GLU A 209 36.08 -4.99 11.09
CA GLU A 209 37.42 -5.60 11.04
C GLU A 209 38.26 -5.04 9.89
N LYS A 210 37.69 -4.91 8.68
CA LYS A 210 38.39 -4.31 7.52
C LYS A 210 38.84 -2.87 7.74
N ASN A 211 38.08 -2.11 8.54
CA ASN A 211 38.37 -0.71 8.82
C ASN A 211 39.10 -0.50 10.17
N GLU A 212 39.41 -1.58 10.89
CA GLU A 212 40.02 -1.52 12.22
C GLU A 212 41.37 -0.80 12.19
N SER A 213 42.17 -1.02 11.14
CA SER A 213 43.48 -0.38 10.95
C SER A 213 43.42 1.08 10.52
N ARG A 214 42.23 1.58 10.12
CA ARG A 214 42.03 2.95 9.62
C ARG A 214 41.52 3.91 10.69
N ILE A 215 41.07 3.40 11.84
CA ILE A 215 40.42 4.17 12.88
C ILE A 215 41.27 4.09 14.16
N ASN A 216 41.74 5.23 14.64
CA ASN A 216 42.42 5.31 15.93
C ASN A 216 41.38 5.35 17.07
N TYR A 217 41.25 4.24 17.78
CA TYR A 217 40.40 4.14 18.96
C TYR A 217 41.12 4.72 20.19
N THR A 218 40.38 5.47 21.01
CA THR A 218 40.95 6.08 22.23
C THR A 218 41.15 5.06 23.35
N ASP A 219 40.20 4.14 23.52
CA ASP A 219 40.29 3.01 24.44
C ASP A 219 39.43 1.82 23.96
N ALA A 220 39.45 0.72 24.73
CA ALA A 220 38.66 -0.48 24.42
C ALA A 220 37.14 -0.23 24.51
N LEU A 221 36.69 0.71 25.34
CA LEU A 221 35.27 1.03 25.51
C LEU A 221 34.73 1.81 24.31
N ASP A 222 35.50 2.77 23.78
CA ASP A 222 35.24 3.52 22.56
C ASP A 222 35.17 2.57 21.36
N LYS A 223 36.10 1.61 21.27
CA LYS A 223 36.04 0.54 20.26
C LYS A 223 34.74 -0.27 20.35
N SER A 224 34.37 -0.75 21.54
CA SER A 224 33.13 -1.51 21.73
C SER A 224 31.87 -0.70 21.43
N ARG A 225 31.83 0.59 21.82
CA ARG A 225 30.72 1.49 21.52
C ARG A 225 30.54 1.69 20.02
N ARG A 226 31.63 1.96 19.29
CA ARG A 226 31.60 2.14 17.83
C ARG A 226 31.20 0.86 17.11
N PHE A 227 31.64 -0.29 17.59
CA PHE A 227 31.22 -1.59 17.06
C PHE A 227 29.71 -1.80 17.21
N ILE A 228 29.17 -1.63 18.43
CA ILE A 228 27.73 -1.76 18.69
C ILE A 228 26.95 -0.75 17.85
N LEU A 229 27.42 0.49 17.76
CA LEU A 229 26.78 1.53 16.96
C LEU A 229 26.77 1.19 15.46
N ARG A 230 27.86 0.64 14.92
CA ARG A 230 27.93 0.19 13.52
C ARG A 230 26.93 -0.93 13.25
N CYS A 231 26.84 -1.93 14.13
CA CYS A 231 25.85 -3.00 14.03
C CYS A 231 24.42 -2.45 14.08
N PHE A 232 24.15 -1.56 15.04
CA PHE A 232 22.85 -0.91 15.18
C PHE A 232 22.48 -0.09 13.93
N ASN A 233 23.38 0.77 13.44
CA ASN A 233 23.13 1.60 12.27
C ASN A 233 22.92 0.75 11.00
N THR A 234 23.65 -0.36 10.87
CA THR A 234 23.48 -1.28 9.74
C THR A 234 22.10 -1.95 9.77
N LEU A 235 21.65 -2.39 10.96
CA LEU A 235 20.31 -2.94 11.14
C LEU A 235 19.22 -1.90 10.91
N ALA A 236 19.38 -0.71 11.48
CA ALA A 236 18.40 0.38 11.39
C ALA A 236 18.26 0.91 9.96
N PHE A 237 19.35 0.98 9.18
CA PHE A 237 19.33 1.41 7.79
C PHE A 237 18.64 0.40 6.86
N GLN A 238 18.87 -0.88 7.10
CA GLN A 238 18.28 -1.97 6.29
C GLN A 238 16.87 -2.34 6.76
N GLN A 239 16.42 -1.77 7.87
CA GLN A 239 15.05 -1.94 8.33
C GLN A 239 14.11 -1.19 7.40
N GLU A 240 13.17 -1.93 6.78
CA GLU A 240 12.07 -1.30 6.07
C GLU A 240 11.21 -0.48 7.05
N ILE A 241 10.97 0.78 6.69
CA ILE A 241 10.14 1.72 7.46
C ILE A 241 8.91 2.04 6.60
N SER A 242 7.72 1.95 7.18
CA SER A 242 6.49 2.33 6.48
C SER A 242 6.45 3.84 6.19
N ALA A 243 5.75 4.24 5.13
CA ALA A 243 5.59 5.67 4.77
C ALA A 243 4.97 6.50 5.90
N VAL A 244 4.07 5.91 6.70
CA VAL A 244 3.47 6.57 7.87
C VAL A 244 4.51 6.85 8.94
N GLN A 245 5.36 5.87 9.26
CA GLN A 245 6.45 6.03 10.23
C GLN A 245 7.49 7.05 9.75
N LEU A 246 7.77 7.12 8.44
CA LEU A 246 8.65 8.15 7.88
C LEU A 246 8.08 9.55 8.07
N LYS A 247 6.79 9.73 7.80
CA LYS A 247 6.11 11.03 7.97
C LYS A 247 6.13 11.49 9.42
N GLU A 248 5.85 10.58 10.37
CA GLU A 248 5.93 10.86 11.80
C GLU A 248 7.36 11.27 12.22
N LYS A 249 8.38 10.54 11.76
CA LYS A 249 9.79 10.87 12.00
C LYS A 249 10.18 12.25 11.45
N GLN A 250 9.71 12.62 10.26
CA GLN A 250 9.96 13.95 9.69
C GLN A 250 9.24 15.06 10.48
N GLN A 251 8.04 14.79 10.98
CA GLN A 251 7.25 15.74 11.74
C GLN A 251 7.85 16.03 13.13
N LEU A 252 8.48 15.03 13.77
CA LEU A 252 9.28 15.24 14.99
C LEU A 252 10.48 16.15 14.72
N ASN A 253 11.22 15.96 13.63
CA ASN A 253 12.40 16.78 13.32
C ASN A 253 12.06 18.24 12.97
N CYS A 254 10.82 18.54 12.57
CA CYS A 254 10.36 19.91 12.34
C CYS A 254 9.76 20.59 13.58
N THR A 255 9.57 19.88 14.70
CA THR A 255 8.90 20.41 15.90
C THR A 255 9.83 20.61 17.11
N THR A 256 11.13 20.30 16.99
CA THR A 256 12.10 20.37 18.09
C THR A 256 12.58 21.78 18.49
N ASN A 257 11.90 22.86 18.10
CA ASN A 257 12.28 24.20 18.59
C ASN A 257 11.58 24.63 19.90
N GLU A 258 10.51 23.97 20.35
CA GLU A 258 9.89 24.29 21.64
C GLU A 258 9.17 23.06 22.20
N TYR A 259 9.85 22.19 22.95
CA TYR A 259 9.25 21.41 24.05
C TYR A 259 10.38 20.81 24.90
N ASP A 260 10.52 21.36 26.10
CA ASP A 260 11.40 20.88 27.15
C ASP A 260 11.00 19.47 27.63
N SER A 261 12.02 18.65 27.88
CA SER A 261 11.98 17.41 28.69
C SER A 261 11.07 16.27 28.20
N ILE A 262 11.52 15.58 27.16
CA ILE A 262 11.33 14.12 27.04
C ILE A 262 12.71 13.50 27.23
N ASP A 263 13.01 13.14 28.47
CA ASP A 263 14.20 12.37 28.82
C ASP A 263 14.10 10.98 28.17
N GLU A 264 15.18 10.62 27.46
CA GLU A 264 15.51 9.30 26.91
C GLU A 264 14.75 8.82 25.67
N LEU A 265 15.23 9.25 24.49
CA LEU A 265 14.99 8.58 23.22
C LEU A 265 16.32 8.54 22.41
N PRO A 266 16.73 7.41 21.79
CA PRO A 266 18.08 7.23 21.22
C PRO A 266 18.27 7.91 19.84
N PHE A 267 17.62 9.05 19.62
CA PHE A 267 17.50 9.65 18.29
C PHE A 267 18.59 10.69 17.97
N HIS A 268 19.34 11.16 18.98
CA HIS A 268 20.37 12.18 18.77
C HIS A 268 21.64 11.68 18.06
N ILE A 269 21.80 10.36 17.88
CA ILE A 269 23.02 9.78 17.28
C ILE A 269 22.98 9.85 15.75
N LEU A 270 21.80 9.87 15.12
CA LEU A 270 21.65 9.83 13.66
C LEU A 270 22.22 11.08 12.97
N GLU A 271 22.03 12.27 13.53
CA GLU A 271 22.57 13.52 12.95
C GLU A 271 24.10 13.58 12.98
N SER A 272 24.73 13.08 14.06
CA SER A 272 26.19 13.12 14.21
C SER A 272 26.95 12.21 13.23
N SER A 273 26.28 11.25 12.62
CA SER A 273 26.88 10.28 11.67
C SER A 273 26.87 10.73 10.21
N TYR A 274 26.12 11.78 9.84
CA TYR A 274 26.07 12.26 8.45
C TYR A 274 27.33 13.05 8.03
N GLU A 275 28.08 13.60 8.98
CA GLU A 275 29.22 14.47 8.65
C GLU A 275 30.55 13.71 8.43
N ASN A 276 30.65 12.41 8.75
CA ASN A 276 31.97 11.75 8.80
C ASN A 276 32.13 10.37 8.14
N ASP A 277 31.08 9.74 7.60
CA ASP A 277 31.27 8.47 6.85
C ASP A 277 31.30 8.76 5.35
N GLY A 278 32.52 8.82 4.82
CA GLY A 278 32.80 8.97 3.40
C GLY A 278 32.11 7.93 2.53
N GLN A 279 31.52 8.43 1.45
CA GLN A 279 31.15 7.77 0.19
C GLN A 279 31.44 6.27 0.08
N HIS A 280 30.47 5.42 0.45
CA HIS A 280 30.29 4.12 -0.18
C HIS A 280 28.82 3.71 -0.09
N GLU A 281 28.10 3.91 -1.20
CA GLU A 281 26.70 3.54 -1.37
C GLU A 281 26.57 2.06 -1.77
N ASP A 282 26.12 1.21 -0.86
CA ASP A 282 25.57 -0.11 -1.22
C ASP A 282 24.06 0.05 -1.44
N GLN A 283 23.65 0.32 -2.67
CA GLN A 283 22.23 0.40 -3.05
C GLN A 283 21.73 -0.96 -3.55
N ASN A 284 20.92 -1.66 -2.76
CA ASN A 284 20.11 -2.77 -3.26
C ASN A 284 18.88 -2.17 -3.98
N GLU A 285 18.88 -2.19 -5.30
CA GLU A 285 17.84 -1.61 -6.15
C GLU A 285 16.78 -2.65 -6.55
N SER A 286 15.50 -2.29 -6.46
CA SER A 286 14.37 -3.10 -6.92
C SER A 286 14.05 -2.82 -8.40
N PHE A 287 14.01 -3.85 -9.24
CA PHE A 287 13.76 -3.72 -10.69
C PHE A 287 12.46 -4.40 -11.13
N GLU A 288 11.74 -3.81 -12.08
CA GLU A 288 10.63 -4.42 -12.83
C GLU A 288 11.16 -5.00 -14.15
N LEU A 289 10.57 -6.10 -14.64
CA LEU A 289 10.97 -6.77 -15.89
C LEU A 289 10.00 -6.40 -17.03
N GLU A 290 10.51 -5.83 -18.11
CA GLU A 290 9.77 -5.62 -19.36
C GLU A 290 10.40 -6.43 -20.51
N SER A 291 9.57 -7.01 -21.39
CA SER A 291 10.06 -7.68 -22.60
C SER A 291 10.66 -6.66 -23.59
N GLY A 292 11.74 -7.01 -24.27
CA GLY A 292 12.55 -6.18 -25.16
C GLY A 292 11.97 -6.06 -26.58
N VAL A 293 12.84 -5.84 -27.58
CA VAL A 293 12.47 -5.77 -29.01
C VAL A 293 12.23 -7.17 -29.60
N ASP A 294 12.93 -8.17 -29.07
CA ASP A 294 12.66 -9.59 -29.30
C ASP A 294 12.05 -10.17 -28.01
N GLU A 295 11.07 -11.08 -28.12
CA GLU A 295 10.41 -11.72 -26.96
C GLU A 295 11.40 -12.45 -26.02
N ASN A 296 12.64 -12.67 -26.46
CA ASN A 296 13.73 -13.29 -25.71
C ASN A 296 14.64 -12.32 -24.94
N ASN A 297 14.50 -11.01 -25.13
CA ASN A 297 15.30 -10.02 -24.42
C ASN A 297 14.48 -9.44 -23.27
N LEU A 298 14.99 -9.47 -22.04
CA LEU A 298 14.35 -8.83 -20.88
C LEU A 298 15.10 -7.55 -20.53
N VAL A 299 14.36 -6.48 -20.29
CA VAL A 299 14.88 -5.17 -19.87
C VAL A 299 14.47 -4.93 -18.43
N LEU A 300 15.45 -4.63 -17.58
CA LEU A 300 15.22 -4.19 -16.21
C LEU A 300 14.85 -2.71 -16.23
N CYS A 301 13.63 -2.40 -15.77
CA CYS A 301 13.11 -1.06 -15.65
C CYS A 301 13.03 -0.68 -14.17
N ASN A 302 13.58 0.47 -13.81
CA ASN A 302 13.47 1.02 -12.46
C ASN A 302 13.20 2.51 -12.59
N LYS A 303 11.98 2.92 -12.24
CA LYS A 303 11.53 4.30 -12.38
C LYS A 303 12.31 5.29 -11.50
N ARG A 304 12.90 4.83 -10.39
CA ARG A 304 13.78 5.66 -9.56
C ARG A 304 15.08 5.95 -10.30
N ILE A 305 15.66 4.95 -10.95
CA ILE A 305 16.87 5.12 -11.78
C ILE A 305 16.54 5.97 -13.01
N ASP A 306 15.36 5.79 -13.62
CA ASP A 306 14.92 6.65 -14.73
C ASP A 306 14.80 8.12 -14.29
N TYR A 307 14.35 8.39 -13.06
CA TYR A 307 14.35 9.74 -12.49
C TYR A 307 15.76 10.25 -12.17
N GLN A 308 16.64 9.41 -11.59
CA GLN A 308 18.02 9.80 -11.28
C GLN A 308 18.86 10.06 -12.54
N LEU A 309 18.63 9.30 -13.60
CA LEU A 309 19.29 9.42 -14.91
C LEU A 309 18.45 10.22 -15.91
N ARG A 310 17.54 11.07 -15.41
CA ARG A 310 16.70 11.89 -16.28
C ARG A 310 17.55 12.89 -17.08
N PRO A 311 17.12 13.24 -18.30
CA PRO A 311 17.75 14.28 -19.10
C PRO A 311 17.74 15.63 -18.36
N LYS A 312 18.72 16.50 -18.66
CA LYS A 312 18.89 17.80 -17.97
C LYS A 312 17.69 18.71 -18.11
N GLU A 313 16.97 18.55 -19.21
CA GLU A 313 15.72 19.23 -19.52
C GLU A 313 14.62 18.93 -18.47
N LEU A 314 14.78 17.87 -17.66
CA LEU A 314 13.88 17.49 -16.58
C LEU A 314 14.51 17.69 -15.19
N ASP A 315 15.65 18.38 -15.05
CA ASP A 315 16.32 18.58 -13.76
C ASP A 315 15.38 19.26 -12.76
N ASP A 316 14.57 20.22 -13.23
CA ASP A 316 13.62 21.01 -12.45
C ASP A 316 12.33 20.24 -12.11
N VAL A 317 12.11 19.09 -12.73
CA VAL A 317 10.91 18.28 -12.54
C VAL A 317 11.08 17.45 -11.26
N CYS A 318 10.18 17.65 -10.30
CA CYS A 318 10.20 16.86 -9.07
C CYS A 318 9.76 15.41 -9.35
N LEU A 319 10.13 14.49 -8.45
CA LEU A 319 9.85 13.05 -8.61
C LEU A 319 8.37 12.77 -8.87
N TYR A 320 7.48 13.49 -8.19
CA TYR A 320 6.04 13.34 -8.35
C TYR A 320 5.61 13.68 -9.79
N THR A 321 5.92 14.89 -10.27
CA THR A 321 5.58 15.34 -11.63
C THR A 321 6.20 14.42 -12.69
N PHE A 322 7.44 13.98 -12.49
CA PHE A 322 8.09 13.02 -13.38
C PHE A 322 7.29 11.71 -13.50
N TYR A 323 6.83 11.16 -12.38
CA TYR A 323 6.03 9.93 -12.38
C TYR A 323 4.59 10.14 -12.86
N CYS A 324 4.04 11.35 -12.76
CA CYS A 324 2.69 11.66 -13.23
C CYS A 324 2.66 11.78 -14.75
N GLU A 325 3.54 12.62 -15.29
CA GLU A 325 3.43 13.19 -16.63
C GLU A 325 4.34 12.50 -17.65
N TYR A 326 5.40 11.83 -17.19
CA TYR A 326 6.38 11.22 -18.08
C TYR A 326 6.25 9.70 -18.08
N ARG A 327 6.33 9.11 -19.27
CA ARG A 327 6.32 7.67 -19.48
C ARG A 327 7.46 7.29 -20.40
N LYS A 328 8.10 6.17 -20.11
CA LYS A 328 9.09 5.57 -20.98
C LYS A 328 8.36 4.82 -22.09
N ALA A 329 8.59 5.21 -23.33
CA ALA A 329 8.06 4.52 -24.49
C ALA A 329 9.21 3.91 -25.30
N LYS A 330 8.98 2.74 -25.89
CA LYS A 330 9.91 2.16 -26.85
C LYS A 330 9.81 2.95 -28.16
N MET A 331 10.94 3.42 -28.68
CA MET A 331 10.97 4.02 -30.02
C MET A 331 11.40 2.95 -31.03
N THR A 332 10.58 2.74 -32.06
CA THR A 332 10.99 1.96 -33.22
C THR A 332 11.87 2.78 -34.16
N THR A 333 12.53 2.12 -35.10
CA THR A 333 13.31 2.76 -36.16
C THR A 333 12.43 3.66 -37.04
N PHE A 334 11.15 3.31 -37.19
CA PHE A 334 10.15 4.09 -37.91
C PHE A 334 9.73 5.35 -37.14
N ASP A 335 9.55 5.26 -35.82
CA ASP A 335 9.24 6.42 -34.97
C ASP A 335 10.38 7.44 -34.99
N ASN A 336 11.63 6.98 -34.98
CA ASN A 336 12.80 7.86 -35.14
C ASN A 336 12.83 8.60 -36.47
N TYR A 337 12.25 8.04 -37.54
CA TYR A 337 12.18 8.68 -38.86
C TYR A 337 11.11 9.76 -38.88
N LEU A 338 9.91 9.48 -38.33
CA LEU A 338 8.80 10.45 -38.24
C LEU A 338 9.12 11.66 -37.36
N LEU A 339 9.98 11.51 -36.35
CA LEU A 339 10.34 12.57 -35.41
C LEU A 339 11.46 13.50 -35.91
N GLN A 340 12.06 13.22 -37.06
CA GLN A 340 13.03 14.14 -37.68
C GLN A 340 12.36 15.35 -38.36
N ASP A 341 11.05 15.26 -38.65
CA ASP A 341 10.30 16.29 -39.39
C ASP A 341 9.51 17.26 -38.48
N ASP A 342 9.46 17.04 -37.16
CA ASP A 342 8.76 17.92 -36.21
C ASP A 342 9.58 18.17 -34.91
N PRO A 343 10.28 19.32 -34.79
CA PRO A 343 11.11 19.63 -33.63
C PRO A 343 10.30 19.89 -32.34
N ALA A 344 8.97 19.98 -32.41
CA ALA A 344 8.12 20.17 -31.24
C ALA A 344 7.82 18.86 -30.48
N GLN A 345 8.13 17.68 -31.06
CA GLN A 345 7.83 16.37 -30.48
C GLN A 345 9.07 15.51 -30.21
N THR A 346 10.27 16.07 -30.21
CA THR A 346 11.49 15.28 -30.00
C THR A 346 11.52 14.65 -28.60
N PRO A 347 11.49 13.31 -28.46
CA PRO A 347 11.49 12.66 -27.16
C PRO A 347 12.85 12.83 -26.48
N LEU A 348 12.82 13.13 -25.18
CA LEU A 348 14.02 13.34 -24.38
C LEU A 348 14.78 12.02 -24.18
N ARG A 349 16.06 12.00 -24.53
CA ARG A 349 16.90 10.79 -24.47
C ARG A 349 17.60 10.68 -23.13
N ARG A 350 17.63 9.46 -22.59
CA ARG A 350 18.43 9.11 -21.40
C ARG A 350 19.91 9.30 -21.72
N ARG A 351 20.67 9.84 -20.76
CA ARG A 351 22.14 9.95 -20.86
C ARG A 351 22.82 8.59 -20.74
#